data_AF-A0A418XNQ3-F1
#
_entry.id   AF-A0A418XNQ3-F1
#
_cell.length_a   1.000
_cell.length_b   1.000
_cell.length_c   1.000
_cell.angle_alpha   90.00
_cell.angle_beta   90.00
_cell.angle_gamma   90.00
#
_symmetry.space_group_name_H-M   'P 1'
#
loop_
_entity.id
_entity.type
_entity.pdbx_description
1 polymer ?
#
loop_
_entity_poly.entity_id
_entity_poly.type
_entity_poly.pdbx_seq_one_letter_code
_entity_poly.pdbx_strand_id
1 'polypeptide(L)'
;MRSLCLFVALCSPLAQAETLVRVEPNSLLRLPTTTSVLLLDRLEVADYGTLLIPSSLNEIRVGELCLGRDARIAIAPSAQAFRLEVARAELGAGSHINARGATGTQQQPATAGRNLSIRLENVTLAELTLDARGGVGAPGYRGLDGADGDSAGCAWGQASRGYDGQNGGNGQNGAAGGQVRLEVPEEFPAQLLHVRLDGGAGGVAGKAGSGGAGGAGSFNLVRFGQEPSK
;
A
#
# COMPACT_ATOMS: atom_id res chain seq x y z
N MET A 1 -17.03 25.28 -74.65
CA MET A 1 -15.71 25.35 -73.96
C MET A 1 -15.94 24.94 -72.51
N ARG A 2 -15.26 23.88 -72.07
CA ARG A 2 -15.45 23.16 -70.81
C ARG A 2 -14.66 23.85 -69.71
N SER A 3 -15.31 24.25 -68.61
CA SER A 3 -14.62 24.57 -67.35
C SER A 3 -14.91 23.44 -66.37
N LEU A 4 -13.95 22.52 -66.25
CA LEU A 4 -14.05 21.31 -65.45
C LEU A 4 -13.42 21.56 -64.08
N CYS A 5 -14.25 21.41 -63.06
CA CYS A 5 -13.98 21.01 -61.68
C CYS A 5 -12.51 20.88 -61.22
N LEU A 6 -12.13 21.73 -60.26
CA LEU A 6 -11.03 21.48 -59.32
C LEU A 6 -11.58 21.68 -57.90
N PHE A 7 -12.27 20.66 -57.37
CA PHE A 7 -12.48 20.49 -55.94
C PHE A 7 -11.64 19.28 -55.51
N VAL A 8 -10.40 19.55 -55.10
CA VAL A 8 -9.55 18.58 -54.42
C VAL A 8 -10.13 18.39 -53.02
N ALA A 9 -10.73 17.22 -52.81
CA ALA A 9 -11.21 16.78 -51.52
C ALA A 9 -10.02 16.63 -50.56
N LEU A 10 -10.01 17.47 -49.52
CA LEU A 10 -9.22 17.30 -48.31
C LEU A 10 -9.77 16.10 -47.53
N CYS A 11 -9.43 14.88 -47.95
CA CYS A 11 -9.59 13.69 -47.12
C CYS A 11 -8.42 13.62 -46.15
N SER A 12 -8.50 14.37 -45.05
CA SER A 12 -7.65 14.09 -43.90
C SER A 12 -8.03 12.72 -43.33
N PRO A 13 -7.10 11.78 -43.17
CA PRO A 13 -7.36 10.62 -42.33
C PRO A 13 -7.52 11.15 -40.90
N LEU A 14 -8.74 11.19 -40.40
CA LEU A 14 -8.99 11.19 -38.97
C LEU A 14 -8.47 9.84 -38.46
N ALA A 15 -7.17 9.79 -38.15
CA ALA A 15 -6.60 8.73 -37.36
C ALA A 15 -7.27 8.85 -35.99
N GLN A 16 -8.37 8.12 -35.81
CA GLN A 16 -8.91 7.88 -34.48
C GLN A 16 -7.82 7.12 -33.75
N ALA A 17 -7.16 7.80 -32.81
CA ALA A 17 -6.30 7.14 -31.86
C ALA A 17 -7.22 6.32 -30.96
N GLU A 18 -7.56 5.09 -31.41
CA GLU A 18 -8.13 4.08 -30.53
C GLU A 18 -7.21 3.97 -29.33
N THR A 19 -7.63 4.53 -28.20
CA THR A 19 -6.76 4.64 -27.03
C THR A 19 -6.86 3.32 -26.29
N LEU A 20 -6.19 2.31 -26.84
CA LEU A 20 -6.11 0.95 -26.31
C LEU A 20 -4.98 0.84 -25.29
N VAL A 21 -5.32 0.42 -24.08
CA VAL A 21 -4.34 0.02 -23.08
C VAL A 21 -4.39 -1.49 -22.91
N ARG A 22 -3.26 -2.15 -23.12
CA ARG A 22 -3.12 -3.60 -22.98
C ARG A 22 -2.02 -3.94 -21.99
N VAL A 23 -2.34 -4.80 -21.03
CA VAL A 23 -1.39 -5.39 -20.09
C VAL A 23 -1.18 -6.84 -20.49
N GLU A 24 0.06 -7.20 -20.78
CA GLU A 24 0.43 -8.55 -21.19
C GLU A 24 0.33 -9.56 -20.03
N PRO A 25 0.21 -10.87 -20.31
CA PRO A 25 0.07 -11.89 -19.27
C PRO A 25 1.25 -11.89 -18.30
N ASN A 26 0.97 -12.09 -17.01
CA ASN A 26 1.99 -12.08 -15.95
C ASN A 26 2.86 -10.81 -15.90
N SER A 27 2.40 -9.71 -16.48
CA SER A 27 3.14 -8.44 -16.53
C SER A 27 2.49 -7.37 -15.68
N LEU A 28 3.25 -6.31 -15.41
CA LEU A 28 2.75 -5.11 -14.75
C LEU A 28 2.87 -3.91 -15.69
N LEU A 29 1.75 -3.22 -15.90
CA LEU A 29 1.71 -1.94 -16.60
C LEU A 29 1.34 -0.83 -15.62
N ARG A 30 2.12 0.24 -15.57
CA ARG A 30 1.79 1.44 -14.79
C ARG A 30 1.29 2.54 -15.71
N LEU A 31 0.13 3.12 -15.38
CA LEU A 31 -0.38 4.27 -16.11
C LEU A 31 0.45 5.54 -15.83
N PRO A 32 0.52 6.48 -16.80
CA PRO A 32 1.22 7.75 -16.61
C PRO A 32 0.66 8.56 -15.43
N THR A 33 1.51 9.32 -14.75
CA THR A 33 1.13 10.08 -13.55
C THR A 33 0.63 11.50 -13.84
N THR A 34 0.53 11.90 -15.10
CA THR A 34 0.35 13.31 -15.52
C THR A 34 -1.09 13.79 -15.58
N THR A 35 -2.08 12.89 -15.56
CA THR A 35 -3.50 13.25 -15.69
C THR A 35 -4.33 12.74 -14.50
N SER A 36 -5.42 13.46 -14.21
CA SER A 36 -6.39 13.09 -13.18
C SER A 36 -7.60 12.31 -13.73
N VAL A 37 -7.85 12.41 -15.04
CA VAL A 37 -8.91 11.71 -15.77
C VAL A 37 -8.29 11.03 -16.99
N LEU A 38 -8.71 9.80 -17.26
CA LEU A 38 -8.30 9.03 -18.43
C LEU A 38 -9.53 8.48 -19.16
N LEU A 39 -9.59 8.71 -20.47
CA LEU A 39 -10.63 8.20 -21.36
C LEU A 39 -9.99 7.14 -22.27
N LEU A 40 -10.56 5.95 -22.29
CA LEU A 40 -10.07 4.81 -23.08
C LEU A 40 -11.22 4.22 -23.88
N ASP A 41 -10.95 3.79 -25.10
CA ASP A 41 -11.92 2.99 -25.85
C ASP A 41 -11.93 1.56 -25.30
N ARG A 42 -10.74 1.02 -25.03
CA ARG A 42 -10.57 -0.34 -24.53
C ARG A 42 -9.40 -0.47 -23.57
N LEU A 43 -9.64 -1.22 -22.48
CA LEU A 43 -8.66 -1.59 -21.48
C LEU A 43 -8.66 -3.11 -21.31
N GLU A 44 -7.56 -3.76 -21.67
CA GLU A 44 -7.39 -5.20 -21.56
C GLU A 44 -6.27 -5.52 -20.58
N VAL A 45 -6.58 -6.27 -19.53
CA VAL A 45 -5.60 -6.84 -18.61
C VAL A 45 -5.63 -8.34 -18.78
N ALA A 46 -4.61 -8.90 -19.43
CA ALA A 46 -4.55 -10.33 -19.69
C ALA A 46 -4.38 -11.15 -18.40
N ASP A 47 -4.44 -12.48 -18.54
CA ASP A 47 -4.36 -13.42 -17.41
C ASP A 47 -3.13 -13.15 -16.53
N TYR A 48 -3.37 -13.09 -15.21
CA TYR A 48 -2.38 -12.78 -14.18
C TYR A 48 -1.67 -11.42 -14.35
N GLY A 49 -2.14 -10.57 -15.28
CA GLY A 49 -1.63 -9.22 -15.50
C GLY A 49 -2.04 -8.26 -14.39
N THR A 50 -1.26 -7.21 -14.19
CA THR A 50 -1.54 -6.15 -13.20
C THR A 50 -1.46 -4.77 -13.83
N LEU A 51 -2.57 -4.04 -13.81
CA LEU A 51 -2.61 -2.61 -14.12
C LEU A 51 -2.44 -1.79 -12.84
N LEU A 52 -1.43 -0.92 -12.78
CA LEU A 52 -1.20 0.00 -11.67
C LEU A 52 -1.70 1.41 -12.02
N ILE A 53 -2.70 1.86 -11.28
CA ILE A 53 -3.29 3.19 -11.36
C ILE A 53 -2.61 4.12 -10.32
N PRO A 54 -1.97 5.22 -10.73
CA PRO A 54 -1.30 6.13 -9.81
C PRO A 54 -2.29 6.94 -8.96
N SER A 55 -1.79 7.49 -7.84
CA SER A 55 -2.60 8.27 -6.88
C SER A 55 -3.09 9.60 -7.44
N SER A 56 -2.47 10.11 -8.51
CA SER A 56 -2.88 11.31 -9.23
C SER A 56 -4.11 11.08 -10.11
N LEU A 57 -4.38 9.83 -10.50
CA LEU A 57 -5.53 9.48 -11.34
C LEU A 57 -6.75 9.20 -10.46
N ASN A 58 -7.81 9.95 -10.71
CA ASN A 58 -9.05 9.92 -9.93
C ASN A 58 -10.22 9.35 -10.73
N GLU A 59 -10.13 9.35 -12.05
CA GLU A 59 -11.22 8.90 -12.90
C GLU A 59 -10.71 8.16 -14.13
N ILE A 60 -11.30 6.99 -14.41
CA ILE A 60 -11.15 6.28 -15.67
C ILE A 60 -12.55 6.07 -16.24
N ARG A 61 -12.74 6.45 -17.50
CA ARG A 61 -13.90 6.08 -18.30
C ARG A 61 -13.41 5.18 -19.43
N VAL A 62 -14.04 4.02 -19.58
CA VAL A 62 -13.66 3.06 -20.60
C VAL A 62 -14.88 2.50 -21.34
N GLY A 63 -14.78 2.37 -22.66
CA GLY A 63 -15.78 1.68 -23.46
C GLY A 63 -15.83 0.20 -23.10
N GLU A 64 -14.72 -0.51 -23.30
CA GLU A 64 -14.61 -1.95 -23.04
C GLU A 64 -13.50 -2.28 -22.02
N LEU A 65 -13.85 -2.94 -20.92
CA LEU A 65 -12.92 -3.47 -19.92
C LEU A 65 -12.90 -5.00 -19.98
N CYS A 66 -11.73 -5.58 -20.24
CA CYS A 66 -11.53 -7.03 -20.18
C CYS A 66 -10.49 -7.36 -19.11
N LEU A 67 -10.90 -8.05 -18.06
CA LEU A 67 -10.00 -8.64 -17.06
C LEU A 67 -9.93 -10.15 -17.28
N GLY A 68 -8.74 -10.65 -17.58
CA GLY A 68 -8.46 -12.07 -17.67
C GLY A 68 -8.57 -12.81 -16.33
N ARG A 69 -8.23 -14.09 -16.33
CA ARG A 69 -8.14 -14.90 -15.12
C ARG A 69 -7.10 -14.31 -14.18
N ASP A 70 -7.46 -14.13 -12.91
CA ASP A 70 -6.59 -13.59 -11.86
C ASP A 70 -5.97 -12.21 -12.18
N ALA A 71 -6.54 -11.49 -13.16
CA ALA A 71 -6.10 -10.17 -13.56
C ALA A 71 -6.41 -9.12 -12.47
N ARG A 72 -5.54 -8.12 -12.35
CA ARG A 72 -5.56 -7.18 -11.23
C ARG A 72 -5.52 -5.73 -11.69
N ILE A 73 -6.37 -4.91 -11.10
CA ILE A 73 -6.24 -3.45 -11.11
C ILE A 73 -5.81 -3.03 -9.71
N ALA A 74 -4.58 -2.54 -9.57
CA ALA A 74 -4.04 -1.99 -8.34
C ALA A 74 -4.12 -0.46 -8.38
N ILE A 75 -4.88 0.13 -7.48
CA ILE A 75 -5.05 1.57 -7.34
C ILE A 75 -4.17 2.04 -6.19
N ALA A 76 -3.26 2.96 -6.47
CA ALA A 76 -2.39 3.52 -5.45
C ALA A 76 -3.19 4.27 -4.36
N PRO A 77 -2.74 4.19 -3.09
CA PRO A 77 -3.39 4.89 -1.98
C PRO A 77 -3.49 6.41 -2.22
N SER A 78 -4.64 6.98 -1.89
CA SER A 78 -4.90 8.43 -1.97
C SER A 78 -6.07 8.81 -1.07
N ALA A 79 -6.10 10.06 -0.61
CA ALA A 79 -7.26 10.61 0.11
C ALA A 79 -8.44 10.93 -0.83
N GLN A 80 -8.17 11.14 -2.12
CA GLN A 80 -9.21 11.42 -3.12
C GLN A 80 -9.90 10.12 -3.53
N ALA A 81 -11.21 10.17 -3.71
CA ALA A 81 -11.95 9.01 -4.24
C ALA A 81 -11.47 8.65 -5.66
N PHE A 82 -11.69 7.40 -6.05
CA PHE A 82 -11.47 6.91 -7.41
C PHE A 82 -12.80 6.57 -8.07
N ARG A 83 -12.98 6.98 -9.31
CA ARG A 83 -14.15 6.66 -10.14
C ARG A 83 -13.74 5.82 -11.34
N LEU A 84 -14.47 4.73 -11.55
CA LEU A 84 -14.35 3.87 -12.72
C LEU A 84 -15.72 3.77 -13.39
N GLU A 85 -15.84 4.22 -14.62
CA GLU A 85 -17.05 4.07 -15.43
C GLU A 85 -16.73 3.20 -16.64
N VAL A 86 -17.51 2.13 -16.82
CA VAL A 86 -17.29 1.11 -17.84
C VAL A 86 -18.58 0.85 -18.58
N ALA A 87 -18.59 1.02 -19.90
CA ALA A 87 -19.77 0.72 -20.70
C ALA A 87 -19.98 -0.80 -20.84
N ARG A 88 -18.90 -1.56 -21.13
CA ARG A 88 -18.93 -3.03 -21.21
C ARG A 88 -17.77 -3.64 -20.45
N ALA A 89 -18.05 -4.58 -19.56
CA ALA A 89 -17.07 -5.26 -18.72
C ALA A 89 -17.14 -6.79 -18.89
N GLU A 90 -16.00 -7.42 -19.13
CA GLU A 90 -15.83 -8.87 -19.08
C GLU A 90 -14.80 -9.18 -18.00
N LEU A 91 -15.27 -9.79 -16.91
CA LEU A 91 -14.49 -10.01 -15.68
C LEU A 91 -14.28 -11.51 -15.46
N GLY A 92 -13.05 -11.95 -15.73
CA GLY A 92 -12.62 -13.34 -15.58
C GLY A 92 -12.57 -13.81 -14.13
N ALA A 93 -12.43 -15.13 -13.95
CA ALA A 93 -12.37 -15.75 -12.63
C ALA A 93 -11.17 -15.22 -11.82
N GLY A 94 -11.36 -15.02 -10.51
CA GLY A 94 -10.35 -14.44 -9.64
C GLY A 94 -9.94 -13.00 -9.99
N SER A 95 -10.74 -12.23 -10.73
CA SER A 95 -10.38 -10.83 -11.03
C SER A 95 -10.40 -9.95 -9.77
N HIS A 96 -9.45 -9.01 -9.68
CA HIS A 96 -9.28 -8.18 -8.48
C HIS A 96 -9.18 -6.69 -8.80
N ILE A 97 -9.89 -5.85 -8.05
CA ILE A 97 -9.66 -4.41 -7.97
C ILE A 97 -9.25 -4.08 -6.53
N ASN A 98 -8.04 -3.58 -6.37
CA ASN A 98 -7.43 -3.32 -5.08
C ASN A 98 -7.19 -1.82 -4.91
N ALA A 99 -7.70 -1.26 -3.83
CA ALA A 99 -7.61 0.14 -3.44
C ALA A 99 -7.23 0.26 -1.96
N ARG A 100 -6.44 -0.71 -1.45
CA ARG A 100 -6.03 -0.78 -0.05
C ARG A 100 -5.20 0.43 0.36
N GLY A 101 -5.37 0.82 1.61
CA GLY A 101 -4.51 1.82 2.26
C GLY A 101 -3.05 1.39 2.40
N ALA A 102 -2.16 2.37 2.50
CA ALA A 102 -0.75 2.15 2.75
C ALA A 102 -0.51 1.73 4.20
N THR A 103 0.39 0.77 4.39
CA THR A 103 0.84 0.36 5.73
C THR A 103 1.63 1.50 6.38
N GLY A 104 1.39 1.73 7.66
CA GLY A 104 2.09 2.72 8.45
C GLY A 104 3.57 2.37 8.64
N THR A 105 4.39 3.40 8.71
CA THR A 105 5.80 3.36 9.06
C THR A 105 6.06 4.21 10.29
N GLN A 106 7.29 4.22 10.79
CA GLN A 106 7.67 5.08 11.91
C GLN A 106 7.52 6.58 11.59
N GLN A 107 7.64 6.94 10.32
CA GLN A 107 7.56 8.33 9.84
C GLN A 107 6.15 8.72 9.41
N GLN A 108 5.36 7.77 8.91
CA GLN A 108 4.07 8.04 8.28
C GLN A 108 3.00 7.11 8.84
N PRO A 109 1.85 7.63 9.30
CA PRO A 109 0.75 6.76 9.75
C PRO A 109 0.19 5.93 8.59
N ALA A 110 -0.50 4.85 8.93
CA ALA A 110 -1.25 4.07 7.96
C ALA A 110 -2.32 4.94 7.28
N THR A 111 -2.55 4.72 5.99
CA THR A 111 -3.60 5.44 5.26
C THR A 111 -4.86 4.59 5.10
N ALA A 112 -6.00 5.25 4.98
CA ALA A 112 -7.27 4.57 4.76
C ALA A 112 -7.31 3.91 3.39
N GLY A 113 -8.17 2.90 3.25
CA GLY A 113 -8.54 2.40 1.92
C GLY A 113 -9.19 3.52 1.10
N ARG A 114 -8.89 3.54 -0.20
CA ARG A 114 -9.41 4.59 -1.08
C ARG A 114 -10.87 4.33 -1.40
N ASN A 115 -11.71 5.37 -1.32
CA ASN A 115 -13.12 5.25 -1.66
C ASN A 115 -13.28 5.02 -3.17
N LEU A 116 -14.13 4.08 -3.56
CA LEU A 116 -14.39 3.68 -4.93
C LEU A 116 -15.83 4.00 -5.34
N SER A 117 -15.99 4.57 -6.53
CA SER A 117 -17.26 4.68 -7.24
C SER A 117 -17.12 3.95 -8.56
N ILE A 118 -17.70 2.76 -8.68
CA ILE A 118 -17.60 1.91 -9.86
C ILE A 118 -18.98 1.82 -10.51
N ARG A 119 -19.06 2.13 -11.80
CA ARG A 119 -20.27 1.94 -12.62
C ARG A 119 -19.95 1.01 -13.78
N LEU A 120 -20.69 -0.09 -13.86
CA LEU A 120 -20.61 -1.06 -14.96
C LEU A 120 -21.98 -1.09 -15.64
N GLU A 121 -22.07 -0.70 -16.91
CA GLU A 121 -23.37 -0.63 -17.61
C GLU A 121 -23.79 -1.97 -18.21
N ASN A 122 -22.84 -2.74 -18.72
CA ASN A 122 -23.05 -4.10 -19.19
C ASN A 122 -21.89 -4.96 -18.68
N VAL A 123 -22.18 -6.05 -17.96
CA VAL A 123 -21.14 -6.83 -17.30
C VAL A 123 -21.39 -8.32 -17.39
N THR A 124 -20.37 -9.04 -17.85
CA THR A 124 -20.24 -10.48 -17.71
C THR A 124 -19.24 -10.75 -16.60
N LEU A 125 -19.68 -11.43 -15.54
CA LEU A 125 -18.89 -11.64 -14.33
C LEU A 125 -18.74 -13.13 -14.03
N ALA A 126 -17.50 -13.61 -13.97
CA ALA A 126 -17.16 -14.92 -13.42
C ALA A 126 -16.88 -14.83 -11.91
N GLU A 127 -16.00 -13.91 -11.49
CA GLU A 127 -15.71 -13.61 -10.08
C GLU A 127 -14.98 -12.27 -9.98
N LEU A 128 -15.34 -11.44 -9.01
CA LEU A 128 -14.70 -10.14 -8.78
C LEU A 128 -14.49 -9.91 -7.29
N THR A 129 -13.27 -9.56 -6.92
CA THR A 129 -12.97 -9.08 -5.58
C THR A 129 -12.64 -7.59 -5.58
N LEU A 130 -13.37 -6.82 -4.77
CA LEU A 130 -13.09 -5.43 -4.45
C LEU A 130 -12.45 -5.34 -3.06
N ASP A 131 -11.18 -4.97 -2.98
CA ASP A 131 -10.46 -4.80 -1.70
C ASP A 131 -10.11 -3.33 -1.48
N ALA A 132 -10.81 -2.68 -0.55
CA ALA A 132 -10.54 -1.31 -0.13
C ALA A 132 -10.21 -1.27 1.37
N ARG A 133 -9.50 -2.27 1.89
CA ARG A 133 -9.15 -2.30 3.32
C ARG A 133 -8.21 -1.18 3.75
N GLY A 134 -8.23 -0.86 5.04
CA GLY A 134 -7.29 0.07 5.65
C GLY A 134 -5.87 -0.47 5.72
N GLY A 135 -4.89 0.44 5.74
CA GLY A 135 -3.50 0.10 5.99
C GLY A 135 -3.26 -0.38 7.42
N VAL A 136 -2.35 -1.34 7.60
CA VAL A 136 -1.93 -1.82 8.92
C VAL A 136 -1.11 -0.73 9.63
N GLY A 137 -1.33 -0.54 10.93
CA GLY A 137 -0.59 0.43 11.73
C GLY A 137 0.91 0.13 11.81
N ALA A 138 1.72 1.17 11.99
CA ALA A 138 3.17 1.03 12.13
C ALA A 138 3.54 0.25 13.41
N PRO A 139 4.59 -0.58 13.38
CA PRO A 139 5.06 -1.25 14.59
C PRO A 139 5.63 -0.24 15.60
N GLY A 140 5.53 -0.58 16.88
CA GLY A 140 6.11 0.20 17.97
C GLY A 140 7.64 0.14 17.95
N TYR A 141 8.28 1.19 18.49
CA TYR A 141 9.74 1.25 18.60
C TYR A 141 10.28 0.25 19.62
N ARG A 142 11.46 -0.29 19.36
CA ARG A 142 12.18 -1.05 20.37
C ARG A 142 12.66 -0.11 21.49
N GLY A 143 12.48 -0.52 22.74
CA GLY A 143 13.05 0.17 23.88
C GLY A 143 14.58 0.11 23.86
N LEU A 144 15.23 1.19 24.28
CA LEU A 144 16.68 1.25 24.40
C LEU A 144 17.16 0.37 25.55
N ASP A 145 18.26 -0.35 25.34
CA ASP A 145 18.88 -1.12 26.40
C ASP A 145 19.46 -0.17 27.46
N GLY A 146 19.38 -0.57 28.73
CA GLY A 146 19.89 0.19 29.86
C GLY A 146 21.42 0.21 29.84
N ALA A 147 22.00 1.35 30.21
CA ALA A 147 23.45 1.46 30.32
C ALA A 147 23.98 0.60 31.48
N ASP A 148 25.17 0.03 31.30
CA ASP A 148 25.86 -0.68 32.37
C ASP A 148 26.28 0.28 33.50
N GLY A 149 26.39 -0.25 34.71
CA GLY A 149 26.90 0.47 35.87
C GLY A 149 28.43 0.57 35.84
N ASP A 150 28.95 1.64 36.44
CA ASP A 150 30.38 1.89 36.58
C ASP A 150 31.02 0.93 37.59
N SER A 151 32.19 0.40 37.26
CA SER A 151 33.00 -0.43 38.16
C SER A 151 33.57 0.37 39.33
N ALA A 152 33.76 -0.28 40.48
CA ALA A 152 34.43 0.33 41.63
C ALA A 152 35.91 0.63 41.33
N GLY A 153 36.38 1.81 41.73
CA GLY A 153 37.80 2.17 41.61
C GLY A 153 38.72 1.37 42.55
N CYS A 154 39.98 1.18 42.15
CA CYS A 154 40.95 0.24 42.76
C CYS A 154 41.36 0.52 44.22
N ALA A 155 41.15 1.73 44.75
CA ALA A 155 41.57 2.12 46.10
C ALA A 155 40.38 2.28 47.05
N TRP A 156 39.39 3.10 46.66
CA TRP A 156 38.09 3.25 47.31
C TRP A 156 37.05 3.63 46.25
N GLY A 157 35.91 2.94 46.24
CA GLY A 157 34.80 3.23 45.33
C GLY A 157 33.69 2.21 45.47
N GLN A 158 32.45 2.62 45.25
CA GLN A 158 31.31 1.72 45.14
C GLN A 158 31.00 1.53 43.65
N ALA A 159 30.81 0.28 43.23
CA ALA A 159 30.31 0.01 41.90
C ALA A 159 28.85 0.45 41.82
N SER A 160 28.44 1.06 40.70
CA SER A 160 27.06 1.50 40.51
C SER A 160 26.21 0.38 39.89
N ARG A 161 24.89 0.45 40.10
CA ARG A 161 23.95 -0.47 39.46
C ARG A 161 23.86 -0.15 37.95
N GLY A 162 23.56 -1.18 37.16
CA GLY A 162 23.11 -0.98 35.78
C GLY A 162 21.76 -0.27 35.75
N TYR A 163 21.52 0.47 34.66
CA TYR A 163 20.25 1.15 34.43
C TYR A 163 19.24 0.17 33.81
N ASP A 164 17.96 0.42 34.08
CA ASP A 164 16.89 -0.36 33.47
C ASP A 164 16.80 -0.03 31.97
N GLY A 165 16.48 -1.04 31.16
CA GLY A 165 16.11 -0.83 29.77
C GLY A 165 14.78 -0.09 29.67
N GLN A 166 14.60 0.68 28.59
CA GLN A 166 13.33 1.35 28.33
C GLN A 166 12.26 0.37 27.84
N ASN A 167 11.00 0.70 28.09
CA ASN A 167 9.88 -0.01 27.49
C ASN A 167 9.88 0.14 25.97
N GLY A 168 9.33 -0.85 25.27
CA GLY A 168 9.00 -0.71 23.85
C GLY A 168 7.80 0.22 23.66
N GLY A 169 7.76 0.90 22.51
CA GLY A 169 6.60 1.70 22.13
C GLY A 169 5.40 0.83 21.80
N ASN A 170 4.20 1.37 21.99
CA ASN A 170 2.99 0.76 21.45
C ASN A 170 3.02 0.81 19.92
N GLY A 171 2.43 -0.18 19.25
CA GLY A 171 2.15 -0.08 17.82
C GLY A 171 1.13 1.02 17.54
N GLN A 172 1.17 1.59 16.34
CA GLN A 172 0.18 2.58 15.92
C GLN A 172 -1.13 1.92 15.51
N ASN A 173 -2.23 2.67 15.57
CA ASN A 173 -3.53 2.17 15.10
C ASN A 173 -3.49 1.89 13.58
N GLY A 174 -4.27 0.89 13.16
CA GLY A 174 -4.57 0.71 11.74
C GLY A 174 -5.53 1.78 11.23
N ALA A 175 -5.54 1.97 9.92
CA ALA A 175 -6.40 2.96 9.29
C ALA A 175 -7.79 2.39 8.98
N ALA A 176 -8.77 3.26 8.74
CA ALA A 176 -10.11 2.85 8.32
C ALA A 176 -10.10 2.19 6.93
N GLY A 177 -11.07 1.33 6.66
CA GLY A 177 -11.36 0.88 5.30
C GLY A 177 -12.00 1.99 4.46
N GLY A 178 -11.94 1.81 3.15
CA GLY A 178 -12.62 2.66 2.17
C GLY A 178 -14.09 2.27 2.01
N GLN A 179 -14.82 3.16 1.36
CA GLN A 179 -16.21 2.94 0.96
C GLN A 179 -16.28 2.56 -0.51
N VAL A 180 -17.22 1.68 -0.86
CA VAL A 180 -17.45 1.27 -2.25
C VAL A 180 -18.89 1.54 -2.63
N ARG A 181 -19.09 2.32 -3.69
CA ARG A 181 -20.36 2.50 -4.38
C ARG A 181 -20.28 1.79 -5.73
N LEU A 182 -21.06 0.72 -5.88
CA LEU A 182 -21.12 -0.08 -7.09
C LEU A 182 -22.49 0.11 -7.76
N GLU A 183 -22.50 0.64 -8.97
CA GLU A 183 -23.67 0.74 -9.84
C GLU A 183 -23.56 -0.32 -10.93
N VAL A 184 -24.54 -1.24 -10.98
CA VAL A 184 -24.57 -2.39 -11.89
C VAL A 184 -26.00 -2.63 -12.40
N PRO A 185 -26.20 -3.40 -13.48
CA PRO A 185 -27.52 -3.75 -13.99
C PRO A 185 -28.32 -4.63 -13.02
N GLU A 186 -29.63 -4.73 -13.23
CA GLU A 186 -30.54 -5.52 -12.39
C GLU A 186 -30.15 -7.01 -12.35
N GLU A 187 -29.69 -7.57 -13.47
CA GLU A 187 -29.30 -8.98 -13.61
C GLU A 187 -27.88 -9.30 -13.08
N PHE A 188 -27.26 -8.38 -12.35
CA PHE A 188 -25.89 -8.56 -11.84
C PHE A 188 -25.79 -9.73 -10.84
N PRO A 189 -24.91 -10.74 -11.08
CA PRO A 189 -24.78 -11.90 -10.20
C PRO A 189 -23.98 -11.54 -8.94
N ALA A 190 -24.63 -10.88 -7.98
CA ALA A 190 -24.00 -10.37 -6.76
C ALA A 190 -23.32 -11.44 -5.89
N GLN A 191 -23.68 -12.72 -6.05
CA GLN A 191 -23.04 -13.83 -5.31
C GLN A 191 -21.58 -14.08 -5.75
N LEU A 192 -21.20 -13.63 -6.94
CA LEU A 192 -19.84 -13.75 -7.50
C LEU A 192 -18.96 -12.53 -7.16
N LEU A 193 -19.51 -11.59 -6.39
CA LEU A 193 -18.81 -10.39 -5.92
C LEU A 193 -18.35 -10.59 -4.47
N HIS A 194 -17.06 -10.38 -4.23
CA HIS A 194 -16.47 -10.35 -2.90
C HIS A 194 -16.00 -8.93 -2.57
N VAL A 195 -16.42 -8.40 -1.43
CA VAL A 195 -16.07 -7.03 -1.03
C VAL A 195 -15.37 -7.06 0.33
N ARG A 196 -14.20 -6.43 0.43
CA ARG A 196 -13.36 -6.37 1.63
C ARG A 196 -13.11 -4.92 2.02
N LEU A 197 -13.79 -4.46 3.07
CA LEU A 197 -13.78 -3.04 3.52
C LEU A 197 -13.29 -2.88 4.96
N ASP A 198 -12.70 -3.93 5.53
CA ASP A 198 -12.20 -3.91 6.91
C ASP A 198 -11.19 -2.79 7.16
N GLY A 199 -11.18 -2.26 8.38
CA GLY A 199 -10.07 -1.46 8.88
C GLY A 199 -8.78 -2.27 8.91
N GLY A 200 -7.65 -1.57 8.83
CA GLY A 200 -6.34 -2.17 9.03
C GLY A 200 -6.15 -2.60 10.47
N ALA A 201 -5.38 -3.67 10.67
CA ALA A 201 -4.96 -4.08 12.01
C ALA A 201 -4.06 -3.01 12.65
N GLY A 202 -4.03 -2.96 13.99
CA GLY A 202 -3.02 -2.20 14.72
C GLY A 202 -1.62 -2.77 14.48
N GLY A 203 -0.62 -1.91 14.59
CA GLY A 203 0.78 -2.30 14.54
C GLY A 203 1.18 -3.14 15.74
N VAL A 204 2.18 -3.99 15.54
CA VAL A 204 2.73 -4.83 16.61
C VAL A 204 3.45 -3.97 17.64
N ALA A 205 3.34 -4.29 18.93
CA ALA A 205 4.07 -3.57 19.97
C ALA A 205 5.59 -3.79 19.85
N GLY A 206 6.36 -2.76 20.21
CA GLY A 206 7.81 -2.82 20.22
C GLY A 206 8.33 -3.66 21.39
N LYS A 207 9.47 -4.34 21.18
CA LYS A 207 10.13 -5.10 22.24
C LYS A 207 10.79 -4.16 23.24
N ALA A 208 10.73 -4.47 24.54
CA ALA A 208 11.46 -3.73 25.57
C ALA A 208 12.99 -3.89 25.41
N GLY A 209 13.72 -2.88 25.88
CA GLY A 209 15.17 -2.92 26.01
C GLY A 209 15.59 -3.84 27.15
N SER A 210 16.77 -4.42 27.05
CA SER A 210 17.39 -5.22 28.10
C SER A 210 17.92 -4.30 29.20
N GLY A 211 17.93 -4.75 30.45
CA GLY A 211 18.62 -4.00 31.52
C GLY A 211 20.14 -4.03 31.34
N GLY A 212 20.81 -2.97 31.76
CA GLY A 212 22.27 -2.91 31.81
C GLY A 212 22.82 -3.76 32.96
N ALA A 213 24.03 -4.29 32.78
CA ALA A 213 24.75 -5.03 33.81
C ALA A 213 25.20 -4.09 34.96
N GLY A 214 25.20 -4.60 36.19
CA GLY A 214 25.80 -3.87 37.32
C GLY A 214 27.31 -3.78 37.22
N GLY A 215 27.89 -2.67 37.69
CA GLY A 215 29.34 -2.49 37.71
C GLY A 215 30.04 -3.51 38.63
N ALA A 216 31.23 -3.96 38.23
CA ALA A 216 32.01 -4.91 39.04
C ALA A 216 32.65 -4.19 40.24
N GLY A 217 32.45 -4.74 41.43
CA GLY A 217 33.16 -4.32 42.64
C GLY A 217 34.50 -5.05 42.77
N SER A 218 35.56 -4.32 43.13
CA SER A 218 36.84 -4.94 43.50
C SER A 218 37.24 -4.47 44.90
N PHE A 219 37.53 -5.43 45.77
CA PHE A 219 37.94 -5.18 47.16
C PHE A 219 39.43 -5.52 47.30
N ASN A 220 40.25 -4.51 47.57
CA ASN A 220 41.65 -4.69 47.92
C ASN A 220 41.85 -4.47 49.42
N LEU A 221 42.17 -5.55 50.13
CA LEU A 221 42.54 -5.51 51.54
C LEU A 221 43.99 -5.04 51.67
N VAL A 222 44.20 -3.78 52.05
CA VAL A 222 45.52 -3.29 52.44
C VAL A 222 45.71 -3.54 53.93
N ARG A 223 46.58 -4.50 54.30
CA ARG A 223 46.99 -4.73 55.69
C ARG A 223 48.10 -3.76 56.06
N PHE A 224 47.89 -2.95 57.10
CA PHE A 224 48.96 -2.14 57.68
C PHE A 224 49.97 -3.04 58.38
N GLY A 225 51.24 -3.00 57.95
CA GLY A 225 52.37 -3.58 58.70
C GLY A 225 53.18 -4.69 58.03
N GLN A 226 53.02 -5.00 56.73
CA GLN A 226 54.01 -5.82 56.03
C GLN A 226 55.02 -4.93 55.30
N GLU A 227 56.18 -4.74 55.92
CA GLU A 227 57.38 -4.28 55.22
C GLU A 227 57.71 -5.25 54.07
N PRO A 228 58.16 -4.74 52.91
CA PRO A 228 58.65 -5.61 51.84
C PRO A 228 59.88 -6.36 52.36
N SER A 229 59.86 -7.68 52.23
CA SER A 229 61.01 -8.51 52.56
C SER A 229 62.18 -8.19 51.61
N LYS A 230 63.10 -7.37 52.12
CA LYS A 230 64.47 -7.02 51.70
C LYS A 230 64.76 -6.82 50.22
#